data_AF-A0A2D4J820-F1
#
_entry.id   AF-A0A2D4J820-F1
#
_cell.length_a   1.000
_cell.length_b   1.000
_cell.length_c   1.000
_cell.angle_alpha   90.00
_cell.angle_beta   90.00
_cell.angle_gamma   90.00
#
_symmetry.space_group_name_H-M   'P 1'
#
loop_
_entity.id
_entity.type
_entity.pdbx_description
1 polymer ?
#
loop_
_entity_poly.entity_id
_entity_poly.type
_entity_poly.pdbx_seq_one_letter_code
_entity_poly.pdbx_strand_id
1 'polypeptide(L)'
;MTDPSRAQTVDTEIAKHCAYSLPGVALTLGRQNWHCLKDTYETLASDMQWKVRRTLAFSIHELAVILGDQLTAGDLVPVFNGFLKDLDEVRIGVLKHLHDFLKLLHPDKRREYLYQLQEFLVTDNSRNWRFRAELAEQLILLLDLYSPRDIYDYLRPIALNLCADKVSSVRWISYKLV
;
A
#
# COMPACT_ATOMS: atom_id res chain seq x y z
N MET A 1 20.91 29.13 17.99
CA MET A 1 20.25 28.06 18.77
C MET A 1 18.79 28.03 18.33
N THR A 2 18.44 27.10 17.46
CA THR A 2 17.10 27.00 16.87
C THR A 2 16.10 26.50 17.92
N ASP A 3 14.90 27.08 17.92
CA ASP A 3 13.78 26.66 18.77
C ASP A 3 13.50 25.15 18.56
N PRO A 4 13.43 24.33 19.62
CA PRO A 4 13.18 22.89 19.54
C PRO A 4 11.91 22.53 18.75
N SER A 5 10.87 23.36 18.83
CA SER A 5 9.62 23.18 18.08
C SER A 5 9.80 23.42 16.57
N ARG A 6 10.70 24.34 16.21
CA ARG A 6 11.12 24.60 14.82
C ARG A 6 12.06 23.52 14.30
N ALA A 7 12.90 22.94 15.16
CA ALA A 7 13.75 21.82 14.78
C ALA A 7 12.94 20.57 14.45
N GLN A 8 11.95 20.19 15.27
CA GLN A 8 11.05 19.05 15.00
C GLN A 8 10.20 19.21 13.73
N THR A 9 9.71 20.42 13.45
CA THR A 9 8.91 20.68 12.24
C THR A 9 9.77 20.70 10.97
N VAL A 10 11.01 21.18 11.03
CA VAL A 10 11.96 21.11 9.92
C VAL A 10 12.38 19.66 9.64
N ASP A 11 12.63 18.87 10.68
CA ASP A 11 13.01 17.45 10.55
C ASP A 11 11.89 16.63 9.88
N THR A 12 10.63 16.94 10.22
CA THR A 12 9.46 16.24 9.65
C THR A 12 9.30 16.47 8.14
N GLU A 13 9.50 17.69 7.63
CA GLU A 13 9.43 17.95 6.18
C GLU A 13 10.62 17.34 5.45
N ILE A 14 11.81 17.32 6.06
CA ILE A 14 12.98 16.64 5.50
C ILE A 14 12.71 15.14 5.34
N ALA A 15 12.24 14.46 6.40
CA ALA A 15 11.92 13.03 6.35
C ALA A 15 10.90 12.70 5.25
N LYS A 16 9.87 13.53 5.11
CA LYS A 16 8.87 13.38 4.03
C LYS A 16 9.48 13.57 2.64
N HIS A 17 10.35 14.56 2.45
CA HIS A 17 11.05 14.76 1.18
C HIS A 17 12.02 13.62 0.85
N CYS A 18 12.68 13.05 1.87
CA CYS A 18 13.50 11.85 1.73
C CYS A 18 12.63 10.68 1.28
N ALA A 19 11.51 10.40 1.94
CA ALA A 19 10.57 9.35 1.58
C ALA A 19 10.05 9.50 0.13
N TYR A 20 9.72 10.72 -0.29
CA TYR A 20 9.26 11.01 -1.65
C TYR A 20 10.35 10.72 -2.70
N SER A 21 11.60 11.07 -2.38
CA SER A 21 12.72 10.98 -3.32
C SER A 21 13.37 9.59 -3.36
N LEU A 22 13.15 8.77 -2.33
CA LEU A 22 13.83 7.48 -2.13
C LEU A 22 13.74 6.53 -3.33
N PRO A 23 12.58 6.31 -3.98
CA PRO A 23 12.51 5.47 -5.18
C PRO A 23 13.40 5.98 -6.32
N GLY A 24 13.48 7.30 -6.54
CA GLY A 24 14.34 7.89 -7.57
C GLY A 24 15.83 7.70 -7.26
N VAL A 25 16.22 7.81 -5.98
CA VAL A 25 17.59 7.53 -5.53
C VAL A 25 17.91 6.04 -5.68
N ALA A 26 17.00 5.15 -5.28
CA ALA A 26 17.15 3.70 -5.44
C ALA A 26 17.30 3.30 -6.90
N LEU A 27 16.51 3.90 -7.81
CA LEU A 27 16.62 3.69 -9.25
C LEU A 27 18.00 4.12 -9.77
N THR A 28 18.51 5.26 -9.31
CA THR A 28 19.80 5.82 -9.75
C THR A 28 20.97 4.98 -9.24
N LEU A 29 20.94 4.55 -7.98
CA LEU A 29 21.98 3.73 -7.39
C LEU A 29 21.94 2.27 -7.89
N GLY A 30 20.75 1.80 -8.28
CA GLY A 30 20.52 0.41 -8.69
C GLY A 30 20.44 -0.55 -7.50
N ARG A 31 19.75 -1.68 -7.72
CA ARG A 31 19.47 -2.69 -6.69
C ARG A 31 20.70 -3.24 -5.96
N GLN A 32 21.85 -3.30 -6.64
CA GLN A 32 23.13 -3.75 -6.07
C GLN A 32 23.59 -2.87 -4.89
N ASN A 33 23.18 -1.61 -4.87
CA ASN A 33 23.51 -0.64 -3.85
C ASN A 33 22.37 -0.43 -2.84
N TRP A 34 21.36 -1.30 -2.82
CA TRP A 34 20.22 -1.19 -1.90
C TRP A 34 20.64 -1.20 -0.43
N HIS A 35 21.73 -1.91 -0.09
CA HIS A 35 22.31 -1.93 1.24
C HIS A 35 22.68 -0.53 1.78
N CYS A 36 22.96 0.45 0.91
CA CYS A 36 23.21 1.83 1.32
C CYS A 36 21.94 2.60 1.70
N LEU A 37 20.77 2.16 1.22
CA LEU A 37 19.48 2.83 1.43
C LEU A 37 18.57 2.09 2.41
N LYS A 38 18.81 0.80 2.64
CA LYS A 38 17.94 -0.07 3.44
C LYS A 38 17.62 0.51 4.83
N ASP A 39 18.63 0.88 5.60
CA ASP A 39 18.43 1.43 6.95
C ASP A 39 17.63 2.73 6.93
N THR A 40 17.87 3.57 5.91
CA THR A 40 17.09 4.81 5.70
C THR A 40 15.65 4.50 5.35
N TYR A 41 15.41 3.52 4.48
CA TYR A 41 14.06 3.08 4.13
C TYR A 41 13.30 2.54 5.34
N GLU A 42 13.92 1.69 6.17
CA GLU A 42 13.33 1.14 7.39
C GLU A 42 13.02 2.22 8.43
N THR A 43 13.92 3.19 8.58
CA THR A 43 13.72 4.37 9.44
C THR A 43 12.49 5.18 8.99
N LEU A 44 12.39 5.49 7.70
CA LEU A 44 11.27 6.25 7.15
C LEU A 44 9.95 5.45 7.19
N ALA A 45 10.01 4.12 7.04
CA ALA A 45 8.85 3.25 7.10
C ALA A 45 8.26 3.12 8.51
N SER A 46 9.08 3.34 9.53
CA SER A 46 8.68 3.33 10.95
C SER A 46 8.59 4.73 11.57
N ASP A 47 8.69 5.78 10.75
CA ASP A 47 8.66 7.18 11.20
C ASP A 47 7.39 7.49 12.01
N MET A 48 7.52 8.26 13.09
CA MET A 48 6.37 8.62 13.95
C MET A 48 5.28 9.37 13.18
N GLN A 49 5.65 10.10 12.13
CA GLN A 49 4.75 10.91 11.32
C GLN A 49 4.11 10.07 10.22
N TRP A 50 2.80 9.84 10.32
CA TRP A 50 2.05 9.06 9.33
C TRP A 50 2.18 9.62 7.90
N LYS A 51 2.43 10.92 7.73
CA LYS A 51 2.65 11.54 6.41
C LYS A 51 3.92 11.02 5.72
N VAL A 52 4.96 10.69 6.49
CA VAL A 52 6.20 10.09 5.97
C VAL A 52 5.92 8.65 5.54
N ARG A 53 5.35 7.85 6.45
CA ARG A 53 4.96 6.45 6.17
C ARG A 53 4.01 6.33 4.97
N ARG A 54 3.01 7.21 4.91
CA ARG A 54 2.09 7.34 3.75
C ARG A 54 2.87 7.58 2.47
N THR A 55 3.84 8.50 2.47
CA THR A 55 4.62 8.81 1.27
C THR A 55 5.34 7.57 0.74
N LEU A 56 5.90 6.72 1.61
CA LEU A 56 6.48 5.44 1.21
C LEU A 56 5.44 4.42 0.76
N ALA A 57 4.28 4.35 1.43
CA ALA A 57 3.20 3.45 1.04
C ALA A 57 2.74 3.68 -0.41
N PHE A 58 2.72 4.94 -0.85
CA PHE A 58 2.40 5.32 -2.24
C PHE A 58 3.47 4.94 -3.27
N SER A 59 4.69 4.57 -2.86
CA SER A 59 5.81 4.30 -3.79
C SER A 59 6.46 2.93 -3.59
N ILE A 60 5.94 2.09 -2.69
CA ILE A 60 6.52 0.78 -2.38
C ILE A 60 6.49 -0.19 -3.57
N HIS A 61 5.50 -0.08 -4.47
CA HIS A 61 5.42 -0.87 -5.69
C HIS A 61 6.51 -0.50 -6.70
N GLU A 62 6.84 0.78 -6.84
CA GLU A 62 7.97 1.26 -7.66
C GLU A 62 9.30 0.71 -7.12
N LEU A 63 9.48 0.74 -5.79
CA LEU A 63 10.65 0.13 -5.15
C LEU A 63 10.73 -1.37 -5.42
N ALA A 64 9.60 -2.09 -5.39
CA ALA A 64 9.59 -3.51 -5.69
C ALA A 64 10.03 -3.79 -7.14
N VAL A 65 9.64 -2.97 -8.10
CA VAL A 65 10.13 -3.06 -9.49
C VAL A 65 11.65 -2.86 -9.56
N ILE A 66 12.17 -1.85 -8.86
CA ILE A 66 13.61 -1.52 -8.86
C ILE A 66 14.44 -2.65 -8.23
N LEU A 67 14.00 -3.16 -7.09
CA LEU A 67 14.75 -4.12 -6.28
C LEU A 67 14.64 -5.56 -6.79
N GLY A 68 13.51 -5.91 -7.40
CA GLY A 68 13.21 -7.26 -7.88
C GLY A 68 12.91 -8.25 -6.76
N ASP A 69 12.66 -9.51 -7.15
CA ASP A 69 11.96 -10.50 -6.33
C ASP A 69 12.60 -10.77 -4.96
N GLN A 70 13.91 -11.04 -4.91
CA GLN A 70 14.60 -11.45 -3.68
C GLN A 70 14.59 -10.33 -2.62
N LEU A 71 14.95 -9.11 -3.01
CA LEU A 71 14.97 -7.96 -2.12
C LEU A 71 13.54 -7.51 -1.76
N THR A 72 12.59 -7.59 -2.70
CA THR A 72 11.18 -7.31 -2.41
C THR A 72 10.64 -8.25 -1.34
N ALA A 73 10.91 -9.55 -1.46
CA ALA A 73 10.46 -10.55 -0.50
C ALA A 73 11.12 -10.38 0.88
N GLY A 74 12.42 -10.06 0.92
CA GLY A 74 13.17 -9.89 2.17
C GLY A 74 12.87 -8.59 2.90
N ASP A 75 12.82 -7.48 2.17
CA ASP A 75 12.87 -6.13 2.76
C ASP A 75 11.56 -5.35 2.60
N LEU A 76 10.86 -5.49 1.47
CA LEU A 76 9.64 -4.69 1.22
C LEU A 76 8.36 -5.36 1.73
N VAL A 77 8.24 -6.68 1.62
CA VAL A 77 7.05 -7.42 2.10
C VAL A 77 6.78 -7.19 3.59
N PRO A 78 7.78 -7.22 4.51
CA PRO A 78 7.55 -6.88 5.91
C PRO A 78 7.00 -5.46 6.11
N VAL A 79 7.55 -4.48 5.39
CA VAL A 79 7.10 -3.07 5.47
C VAL A 79 5.70 -2.91 4.89
N PHE A 80 5.41 -3.54 3.75
CA PHE A 80 4.08 -3.58 3.15
C PHE A 80 3.04 -4.12 4.15
N ASN A 81 3.36 -5.22 4.82
CA ASN A 81 2.49 -5.80 5.86
C ASN A 81 2.32 -4.87 7.08
N GLY A 82 3.33 -4.05 7.40
CA GLY A 82 3.23 -2.99 8.39
C GLY A 82 2.22 -1.92 7.97
N PHE A 83 2.33 -1.42 6.73
CA PHE A 83 1.42 -0.39 6.19
C PHE A 83 -0.03 -0.87 6.10
N LEU A 84 -0.28 -2.16 5.84
CA LEU A 84 -1.63 -2.72 5.86
C LEU A 84 -2.34 -2.60 7.23
N LYS A 85 -1.56 -2.57 8.31
CA LYS A 85 -2.03 -2.48 9.70
C LYS A 85 -1.95 -1.06 10.28
N ASP A 86 -1.56 -0.10 9.47
CA ASP A 86 -1.40 1.30 9.87
C ASP A 86 -2.75 2.05 9.81
N LEU A 87 -2.75 3.36 10.03
CA LEU A 87 -3.91 4.23 9.88
C LEU A 87 -4.44 4.18 8.43
N ASP A 88 -5.74 4.42 8.24
CA ASP A 88 -6.36 4.49 6.90
C ASP A 88 -5.62 5.45 5.94
N GLU A 89 -5.04 6.53 6.48
CA GLU A 89 -4.28 7.51 5.70
C GLU A 89 -2.97 6.97 5.12
N VAL A 90 -2.40 5.93 5.72
CA VAL A 90 -1.23 5.20 5.20
C VAL A 90 -1.70 4.03 4.33
N ARG A 91 -2.71 3.26 4.81
CA ARG A 91 -3.29 2.11 4.10
C ARG A 91 -3.76 2.46 2.69
N ILE A 92 -4.30 3.67 2.48
CA ILE A 92 -4.75 4.11 1.15
C ILE A 92 -3.62 4.16 0.12
N GLY A 93 -2.36 4.40 0.55
CA GLY A 93 -1.20 4.37 -0.34
C GLY A 93 -0.91 2.96 -0.86
N VAL A 94 -0.98 1.98 0.05
CA VAL A 94 -0.90 0.56 -0.33
C VAL A 94 -2.07 0.17 -1.21
N LEU A 95 -3.30 0.54 -0.82
CA LEU A 95 -4.51 0.15 -1.53
C LEU A 95 -4.47 0.62 -2.99
N LYS A 96 -4.11 1.88 -3.23
CA LYS A 96 -4.00 2.47 -4.58
C LYS A 96 -3.07 1.72 -5.54
N HIS A 97 -2.11 0.97 -5.00
CA HIS A 97 -1.11 0.25 -5.77
C HIS A 97 -1.09 -1.24 -5.38
N LEU A 98 -2.21 -1.74 -4.85
CA LEU A 98 -2.31 -3.10 -4.32
C LEU A 98 -2.09 -4.12 -5.43
N HIS A 99 -2.79 -3.95 -6.56
CA HIS A 99 -2.58 -4.80 -7.73
C HIS A 99 -1.12 -4.79 -8.19
N ASP A 100 -0.52 -3.60 -8.32
CA ASP A 100 0.83 -3.44 -8.87
C ASP A 100 1.88 -4.11 -8.00
N PHE A 101 1.78 -3.97 -6.68
CA PHE A 101 2.67 -4.65 -5.75
C PHE A 101 2.45 -6.17 -5.75
N LEU A 102 1.20 -6.63 -5.65
CA LEU A 102 0.90 -8.06 -5.58
C LEU A 102 1.28 -8.80 -6.86
N LYS A 103 1.18 -8.16 -8.02
CA LYS A 103 1.59 -8.73 -9.31
C LYS A 103 3.09 -9.10 -9.34
N LEU A 104 3.93 -8.40 -8.57
CA LEU A 104 5.37 -8.66 -8.48
C LEU A 104 5.72 -9.82 -7.53
N LEU A 105 4.77 -10.29 -6.73
CA LEU A 105 5.00 -11.40 -5.80
C LEU A 105 4.81 -12.75 -6.51
N HIS A 106 5.57 -13.74 -6.06
CA HIS A 106 5.34 -15.13 -6.47
C HIS A 106 3.91 -15.58 -6.14
N PRO A 107 3.26 -16.40 -7.00
CA PRO A 107 1.87 -16.80 -6.84
C PRO A 107 1.50 -17.34 -5.46
N ASP A 108 2.38 -18.16 -4.87
CA ASP A 108 2.15 -18.74 -3.54
C ASP A 108 2.06 -17.66 -2.46
N LYS A 109 3.01 -16.71 -2.49
CA LYS A 109 3.05 -15.60 -1.55
C LYS A 109 1.90 -14.63 -1.78
N ARG A 110 1.56 -14.35 -3.04
CA ARG A 110 0.43 -13.51 -3.43
C ARG A 110 -0.88 -14.05 -2.88
N ARG A 111 -1.08 -15.37 -2.96
CA ARG A 111 -2.30 -16.04 -2.46
C ARG A 111 -2.54 -15.81 -0.97
N GLU A 112 -1.49 -15.67 -0.15
CA GLU A 112 -1.62 -15.40 1.28
C GLU A 112 -2.39 -14.09 1.59
N TYR A 113 -2.39 -13.13 0.65
CA TYR A 113 -3.06 -11.84 0.82
C TYR A 113 -4.58 -11.89 0.62
N LEU A 114 -5.13 -12.98 0.07
CA LEU A 114 -6.58 -13.12 -0.17
C LEU A 114 -7.40 -12.90 1.11
N TYR A 115 -6.93 -13.44 2.25
CA TYR A 115 -7.59 -13.29 3.54
C TYR A 115 -7.49 -11.86 4.09
N GLN A 116 -6.48 -11.10 3.69
CA GLN A 116 -6.26 -9.74 4.17
C GLN A 116 -7.13 -8.72 3.41
N LEU A 117 -7.66 -9.08 2.22
CA LEU A 117 -8.48 -8.17 1.43
C LEU A 117 -9.75 -7.71 2.17
N GLN A 118 -10.34 -8.56 3.00
CA GLN A 118 -11.53 -8.23 3.78
C GLN A 118 -11.26 -7.11 4.80
N GLU A 119 -10.01 -6.98 5.28
CA GLU A 119 -9.63 -5.98 6.28
C GLU A 119 -9.79 -4.56 5.73
N PHE A 120 -9.73 -4.36 4.41
CA PHE A 120 -9.97 -3.06 3.78
C PHE A 120 -11.43 -2.59 3.86
N LEU A 121 -12.38 -3.46 4.20
CA LEU A 121 -13.76 -3.06 4.49
C LEU A 121 -13.86 -2.34 5.85
N VAL A 122 -12.94 -2.64 6.76
CA VAL A 122 -12.88 -2.03 8.09
C VAL A 122 -12.01 -0.78 8.00
N THR A 123 -12.65 0.38 8.03
CA THR A 123 -12.03 1.71 8.00
C THR A 123 -12.21 2.39 9.35
N ASP A 124 -11.20 3.14 9.82
CA ASP A 124 -11.26 3.98 11.01
C ASP A 124 -12.40 5.00 10.93
N ASN A 125 -12.70 5.48 9.71
CA ASN A 125 -13.75 6.43 9.43
C ASN A 125 -14.77 5.89 8.44
N SER A 126 -15.94 5.47 8.94
CA SER A 126 -17.06 4.97 8.12
C SER A 126 -17.57 5.96 7.05
N ARG A 127 -17.25 7.26 7.15
CA ARG A 127 -17.57 8.26 6.13
C ARG A 127 -16.57 8.31 4.98
N ASN A 128 -15.43 7.62 5.08
CA ASN A 128 -14.40 7.58 4.05
C ASN A 128 -14.79 6.67 2.88
N TRP A 129 -15.83 7.08 2.16
CA TRP A 129 -16.34 6.34 1.01
C TRP A 129 -15.33 6.26 -0.14
N ARG A 130 -14.38 7.22 -0.22
CA ARG A 130 -13.32 7.21 -1.25
C ARG A 130 -12.37 6.03 -1.07
N PHE A 131 -12.04 5.66 0.16
CA PHE A 131 -11.26 4.47 0.44
C PHE A 131 -11.97 3.21 -0.06
N ARG A 132 -13.28 3.10 0.20
CA ARG A 132 -14.08 1.96 -0.25
C ARG A 132 -14.31 1.93 -1.77
N ALA A 133 -14.42 3.11 -2.39
CA ALA A 133 -14.43 3.22 -3.85
C ALA A 133 -13.10 2.75 -4.46
N GLU A 134 -11.97 3.15 -3.89
CA GLU A 134 -10.64 2.67 -4.31
C GLU A 134 -10.51 1.16 -4.12
N LEU A 135 -11.03 0.59 -3.02
CA LEU A 135 -11.07 -0.87 -2.83
C LEU A 135 -11.82 -1.56 -3.98
N ALA A 136 -12.98 -1.03 -4.38
CA ALA A 136 -13.74 -1.58 -5.50
C ALA A 136 -12.94 -1.52 -6.81
N GLU A 137 -12.23 -0.41 -7.09
CA GLU A 137 -11.39 -0.27 -8.28
C GLU A 137 -10.25 -1.30 -8.28
N GLN A 138 -9.58 -1.48 -7.15
CA GLN A 138 -8.46 -2.42 -7.02
C GLN A 138 -8.91 -3.87 -7.13
N LEU A 139 -10.07 -4.22 -6.56
CA LEU A 139 -10.63 -5.56 -6.70
C LEU A 139 -10.87 -5.95 -8.16
N ILE A 140 -11.23 -4.99 -9.03
CA ILE A 140 -11.40 -5.24 -10.46
C ILE A 140 -10.06 -5.63 -11.10
N LEU A 141 -8.99 -4.91 -10.76
CA LEU A 141 -7.63 -5.23 -11.25
C LEU A 141 -7.14 -6.58 -10.72
N LEU A 142 -7.46 -6.92 -9.47
CA LEU A 142 -7.06 -8.18 -8.85
C LEU A 142 -7.71 -9.42 -9.50
N LEU A 143 -8.80 -9.27 -10.27
CA LEU A 143 -9.42 -10.39 -10.98
C LEU A 143 -8.43 -11.09 -11.91
N ASP A 144 -7.48 -10.36 -12.50
CA ASP A 144 -6.47 -10.92 -13.40
C ASP A 144 -5.33 -11.68 -12.67
N LEU A 145 -5.26 -11.59 -11.34
CA LEU A 145 -4.17 -12.20 -10.55
C LEU A 145 -4.55 -13.52 -9.88
N TYR A 146 -5.83 -13.85 -9.82
CA TYR A 146 -6.36 -14.97 -9.03
C TYR A 146 -7.22 -15.92 -9.85
N SER A 147 -7.34 -17.16 -9.37
CA SER A 147 -8.19 -18.14 -10.04
C SER A 147 -9.68 -17.80 -9.87
N PRO A 148 -10.57 -18.26 -10.78
CA PRO A 148 -12.01 -18.07 -10.62
C PRO A 148 -12.56 -18.55 -9.27
N ARG A 149 -11.96 -19.62 -8.71
CA ARG A 149 -12.33 -20.14 -7.39
C ARG A 149 -11.99 -19.14 -6.28
N ASP A 150 -10.80 -18.56 -6.32
CA ASP A 150 -10.38 -17.57 -5.33
C ASP A 150 -11.20 -16.29 -5.41
N ILE A 151 -11.51 -15.86 -6.63
CA ILE A 151 -12.38 -14.70 -6.86
C ILE A 151 -13.75 -14.96 -6.22
N TYR A 152 -14.32 -16.16 -6.45
CA TYR A 152 -15.61 -16.53 -5.89
C TYR A 152 -15.57 -16.67 -4.35
N ASP A 153 -14.52 -17.27 -3.79
CA ASP A 153 -14.43 -17.54 -2.36
C ASP A 153 -14.07 -16.28 -1.54
N TYR A 154 -13.23 -15.39 -2.07
CA TYR A 154 -12.65 -14.26 -1.31
C TYR A 154 -13.07 -12.87 -1.81
N LEU A 155 -13.10 -12.62 -3.12
CA LEU A 155 -13.39 -11.27 -3.65
C LEU A 155 -14.90 -11.01 -3.73
N ARG A 156 -15.69 -12.03 -4.10
CA ARG A 156 -17.16 -11.91 -4.23
C ARG A 156 -17.85 -11.43 -2.94
N PRO A 157 -17.55 -11.95 -1.73
CA PRO A 157 -18.17 -11.45 -0.50
C PRO A 157 -17.90 -9.96 -0.27
N ILE A 158 -16.69 -9.49 -0.60
CA ILE A 158 -16.29 -8.08 -0.50
C ILE A 158 -17.06 -7.24 -1.52
N ALA A 159 -17.12 -7.70 -2.77
CA ALA A 159 -17.86 -7.05 -3.84
C ALA A 159 -19.35 -6.86 -3.49
N LEU A 160 -20.00 -7.90 -2.97
CA LEU A 160 -21.40 -7.84 -2.54
C LEU A 160 -21.62 -6.84 -1.39
N ASN A 161 -20.67 -6.74 -0.45
CA ASN A 161 -20.72 -5.74 0.61
C ASN A 161 -20.67 -4.31 0.02
N LEU A 162 -19.74 -4.06 -0.90
CA LEU A 162 -19.58 -2.76 -1.54
C LEU A 162 -20.76 -2.41 -2.48
N CYS A 163 -21.40 -3.40 -3.12
CA CYS A 163 -22.64 -3.20 -3.86
C CYS A 163 -23.81 -2.75 -2.96
N ALA A 164 -23.75 -3.05 -1.66
CA ALA A 164 -24.73 -2.60 -0.67
C ALA A 164 -24.31 -1.30 0.06
N ASP A 165 -23.24 -0.63 -0.37
CA ASP A 165 -22.74 0.59 0.28
C ASP A 165 -23.79 1.71 0.31
N LYS A 166 -23.73 2.57 1.32
CA LYS A 166 -24.63 3.74 1.46
C LYS A 166 -24.44 4.77 0.33
N VAL A 167 -23.23 4.88 -0.21
CA VAL A 167 -22.86 5.87 -1.24
C VAL A 167 -23.03 5.27 -2.63
N SER A 168 -23.80 5.96 -3.48
CA SER A 168 -24.10 5.50 -4.85
C SER A 168 -22.85 5.26 -5.70
N SER A 169 -21.83 6.12 -5.59
CA SER A 169 -20.59 5.99 -6.35
C SER A 169 -19.84 4.69 -6.03
N VAL A 170 -19.83 4.26 -4.76
CA VAL A 170 -19.21 2.98 -4.35
C VAL A 170 -19.98 1.82 -4.97
N ARG A 171 -21.31 1.84 -4.88
CA ARG A 171 -22.16 0.80 -5.49
C ARG A 171 -21.96 0.69 -7.00
N TRP A 172 -21.87 1.83 -7.69
CA TRP A 172 -21.71 1.89 -9.15
C TRP A 172 -20.42 1.23 -9.63
N ILE A 173 -19.30 1.50 -8.97
CA ILE A 173 -18.01 0.87 -9.31
C ILE A 173 -18.08 -0.63 -9.04
N SER A 174 -18.63 -1.00 -7.88
CA SER A 174 -18.68 -2.39 -7.41
C SER A 174 -19.55 -3.30 -8.28
N TYR A 175 -20.52 -2.75 -9.01
CA TYR A 175 -21.33 -3.53 -9.95
C TYR A 175 -20.51 -4.23 -11.04
N LYS A 176 -19.30 -3.74 -11.35
CA LYS A 176 -18.39 -4.39 -12.31
C LYS A 176 -17.78 -5.69 -11.79
N LEU A 177 -17.93 -6.00 -10.50
CA LEU A 177 -17.40 -7.19 -9.83
C LEU A 177 -18.42 -8.32 -9.70
N VAL A 178 -19.68 -8.10 -10.11
CA VAL A 178 -20.82 -9.00 -9.89
C VAL A 178 -21.43 -9.46 -11.21
#